data_AF-A0A914TWY4-F1
#
_entry.id   AF-A0A914TWY4-F1
#
_cell.length_a   1.000
_cell.length_b   1.000
_cell.length_c   1.000
_cell.angle_alpha   90.00
_cell.angle_beta   90.00
_cell.angle_gamma   90.00
#
_symmetry.space_group_name_H-M   'P 1'
#
loop_
_entity.id
_entity.type
_entity.pdbx_description
1 polymer ?
#
loop_
_entity_poly.entity_id
_entity_poly.type
_entity_poly.pdbx_seq_one_letter_code
_entity_poly.pdbx_strand_id
1 'polypeptide(L)'
;MLGVNWNRVPIVLIAPSIGVHETRDFSKWYNHYPNLKVLAPYDSEDHKSLLKAAINDENPVIFLENQRLYDSSFCTTKKYFEADIISPLEIYDAKIAKEGSDVTIVAYSCT
;
A
#
# COMPACT_ATOMS: atom_id res chain seq x y z
N MET A 1 33.30 4.01 14.47
CA MET A 1 31.92 3.53 14.64
C MET A 1 31.04 4.46 13.82
N LEU A 2 30.52 4.00 12.69
CA LEU A 2 29.91 4.87 11.67
C LEU A 2 28.69 5.59 12.28
N GLY A 3 28.65 6.91 12.21
CA GLY A 3 27.54 7.76 12.69
C GLY A 3 26.25 7.63 11.88
N VAL A 4 25.88 6.41 11.51
CA VAL A 4 24.65 6.11 10.76
C VAL A 4 23.48 6.24 11.72
N ASN A 5 22.56 7.13 11.38
CA ASN A 5 21.30 7.27 12.08
C ASN A 5 20.37 6.10 11.68
N TRP A 6 20.37 5.03 12.49
CA TRP A 6 19.54 3.84 12.28
C TRP A 6 18.04 4.08 12.44
N ASN A 7 17.62 5.28 12.86
CA ASN A 7 16.20 5.65 12.91
C ASN A 7 15.62 6.02 11.53
N ARG A 8 16.42 6.02 10.47
CA ARG A 8 15.97 6.28 9.09
C ARG A 8 16.52 5.21 8.15
N VAL A 9 15.62 4.40 7.60
CA VAL A 9 15.92 3.34 6.65
C VAL A 9 14.91 3.44 5.50
N PRO A 10 15.16 4.29 4.49
CA PRO A 10 14.25 4.49 3.37
C PRO A 10 14.39 3.32 2.39
N ILE A 11 13.68 2.23 2.67
CA ILE A 11 13.62 1.03 1.82
C ILE A 11 12.15 0.69 1.59
N VAL A 12 11.80 0.48 0.32
CA VAL A 12 10.50 -0.06 -0.09
C VAL A 12 10.72 -1.47 -0.64
N LEU A 13 10.00 -2.46 -0.08
CA LEU A 13 9.98 -3.83 -0.58
C LEU A 13 8.63 -4.09 -1.26
N ILE A 14 8.65 -4.34 -2.56
CA ILE A 14 7.46 -4.66 -3.35
C ILE A 14 7.38 -6.19 -3.49
N ALA A 15 6.27 -6.78 -3.05
CA ALA A 15 6.12 -8.23 -2.97
C ALA A 15 4.80 -8.70 -3.60
N PRO A 16 4.77 -8.95 -4.92
CA PRO A 16 3.63 -9.59 -5.57
C PRO A 16 3.58 -11.09 -5.24
N SER A 17 2.37 -11.61 -5.07
CA SER A 17 2.10 -13.04 -4.87
C SER A 17 2.01 -13.77 -6.22
N ILE A 18 2.91 -14.72 -6.53
CA ILE A 18 2.96 -15.42 -7.83
C ILE A 18 2.93 -16.96 -7.69
N GLY A 19 1.84 -17.60 -8.12
CA GLY A 19 1.79 -19.06 -8.28
C GLY A 19 1.35 -19.87 -7.03
N VAL A 20 1.28 -21.19 -7.16
CA VAL A 20 0.51 -22.09 -6.27
C VAL A 20 1.01 -22.12 -4.81
N HIS A 21 2.31 -21.92 -4.57
CA HIS A 21 2.90 -21.84 -3.21
C HIS A 21 3.06 -20.41 -2.67
N GLU A 22 2.85 -19.40 -3.51
CA GLU A 22 3.07 -18.00 -3.18
C GLU A 22 1.76 -17.19 -3.06
N THR A 23 0.59 -17.84 -3.17
CA THR A 23 -0.75 -17.26 -2.86
C THR A 23 -0.96 -16.88 -1.38
N ARG A 24 0.10 -16.92 -0.57
CA ARG A 24 0.04 -16.65 0.86
C ARG A 24 -0.04 -15.15 1.10
N ASP A 25 -0.99 -14.74 1.94
CA ASP A 25 -1.05 -13.39 2.47
C ASP A 25 -0.04 -13.25 3.63
N PHE A 26 0.99 -12.44 3.42
CA PHE A 26 2.00 -12.12 4.43
C PHE A 26 1.71 -10.84 5.23
N SER A 27 0.57 -10.17 4.98
CA SER A 27 0.18 -8.94 5.68
C SER A 27 0.28 -9.07 7.20
N LYS A 28 -0.26 -10.16 7.76
CA LYS A 28 -0.23 -10.44 9.20
C LYS A 28 1.18 -10.63 9.75
N TRP A 29 2.07 -11.25 8.97
CA TRP A 29 3.46 -11.47 9.38
C TRP A 29 4.22 -10.15 9.43
N TYR A 30 4.12 -9.34 8.38
CA TYR A 30 4.81 -8.05 8.33
C TYR A 30 4.24 -7.06 9.36
N ASN A 31 2.92 -7.03 9.56
CA ASN A 31 2.27 -6.16 10.56
C ASN A 31 2.63 -6.50 12.01
N HIS A 32 3.19 -7.67 12.28
CA HIS A 32 3.60 -8.04 13.64
C HIS A 32 4.86 -7.30 14.10
N TYR A 33 5.69 -6.83 13.17
CA TYR A 33 6.96 -6.19 13.51
C TYR A 33 6.77 -4.68 13.73
N PRO A 34 7.16 -4.15 14.90
CA PRO A 34 7.06 -2.72 15.17
C PRO A 34 7.98 -1.92 14.26
N ASN A 35 7.59 -0.68 13.95
CA ASN A 35 8.30 0.26 13.07
C ASN A 35 8.39 -0.17 11.59
N LEU A 36 7.64 -1.20 11.19
CA LEU A 36 7.42 -1.54 9.79
C LEU A 36 6.08 -0.97 9.33
N LYS A 37 6.08 -0.23 8.22
CA LYS A 37 4.84 0.19 7.56
C LYS A 37 4.46 -0.88 6.54
N VAL A 38 3.21 -1.30 6.51
CA VAL A 38 2.71 -2.31 5.57
C VAL A 38 1.51 -1.75 4.83
N LEU A 39 1.60 -1.71 3.51
CA LEU A 39 0.56 -1.19 2.62
C LEU A 39 0.08 -2.30 1.70
N ALA A 40 -1.23 -2.37 1.47
CA ALA A 40 -1.88 -3.35 0.60
C ALA A 40 -2.90 -2.66 -0.32
N PRO A 41 -2.47 -2.10 -1.46
CA PRO A 41 -3.33 -1.32 -2.35
C PRO A 41 -4.39 -2.19 -3.06
N TYR A 42 -5.47 -1.56 -3.52
CA TYR A 42 -6.54 -2.20 -4.29
C TYR A 42 -6.66 -1.65 -5.71
N ASP A 43 -7.03 -0.38 -5.88
CA ASP A 43 -7.25 0.18 -7.22
C ASP A 43 -6.04 0.96 -7.77
N SER A 44 -6.13 1.45 -9.01
CA SER A 44 -5.04 2.17 -9.66
C SER A 44 -4.67 3.47 -8.96
N GLU A 45 -5.62 4.12 -8.28
CA GLU A 45 -5.41 5.38 -7.56
C GLU A 45 -4.64 5.12 -6.27
N ASP A 46 -5.06 4.10 -5.51
CA ASP A 46 -4.40 3.63 -4.31
C ASP A 46 -2.94 3.21 -4.64
N HIS A 47 -2.72 2.41 -5.69
CA HIS A 47 -1.37 1.99 -6.10
C HIS A 47 -0.45 3.18 -6.36
N LYS A 48 -0.89 4.15 -7.17
CA LYS A 48 -0.06 5.30 -7.53
C LYS A 48 0.27 6.15 -6.30
N SER A 49 -0.74 6.48 -5.49
CA SER A 49 -0.57 7.38 -4.35
C SER A 49 0.24 6.74 -3.22
N LEU A 50 -0.09 5.50 -2.83
CA LEU A 50 0.60 4.77 -1.77
C LEU A 50 2.05 4.44 -2.15
N LEU A 51 2.33 4.10 -3.40
CA LEU A 51 3.71 3.82 -3.83
C LEU A 51 4.57 5.10 -3.81
N LYS A 52 4.02 6.25 -4.26
CA LYS A 52 4.71 7.54 -4.14
C LYS A 52 4.96 7.90 -2.68
N ALA A 53 4.01 7.66 -1.78
CA ALA A 53 4.20 7.89 -0.35
C ALA A 53 5.27 6.96 0.23
N ALA A 54 5.24 5.66 -0.10
CA ALA A 54 6.21 4.68 0.36
C ALA A 54 7.65 5.05 -0.03
N ILE A 55 7.87 5.49 -1.27
CA ILE A 55 9.19 5.90 -1.77
C ILE A 55 9.71 7.15 -1.05
N ASN A 56 8.83 8.05 -0.65
CA ASN A 56 9.20 9.27 0.07
C ASN A 56 9.26 9.08 1.59
N ASP A 57 8.97 7.88 2.10
CA ASP A 57 9.01 7.58 3.52
C ASP A 57 10.45 7.34 4.00
N GLU A 58 10.78 7.88 5.16
CA GLU A 58 12.11 7.71 5.76
C GLU A 58 12.24 6.38 6.53
N ASN A 59 11.15 5.60 6.63
CA ASN A 59 11.06 4.33 7.34
C ASN A 59 10.90 3.16 6.35
N PRO A 60 11.17 1.91 6.77
CA PRO A 60 10.94 0.76 5.91
C PRO A 60 9.46 0.56 5.64
N VAL A 61 9.11 0.38 4.37
CA VAL A 61 7.75 0.13 3.89
C VAL A 61 7.68 -1.18 3.13
N ILE A 62 6.77 -2.06 3.51
CA ILE A 62 6.38 -3.25 2.76
C ILE A 62 5.16 -2.90 1.92
N PHE A 63 5.27 -3.09 0.61
CA PHE A 63 4.23 -2.83 -0.37
C PHE A 63 3.73 -4.16 -0.94
N LEU A 64 2.59 -4.63 -0.42
CA LEU A 64 2.00 -5.92 -0.75
C LEU A 64 1.07 -5.80 -1.95
N GLU A 65 1.63 -5.93 -3.14
CA GLU A 65 0.86 -5.93 -4.37
C GLU A 65 0.13 -7.25 -4.60
N ASN A 66 -0.97 -7.17 -5.35
CA ASN A 66 -1.75 -8.34 -5.71
C ASN A 66 -1.74 -8.53 -7.21
N GLN A 67 -1.16 -9.63 -7.66
CA GLN A 67 -1.04 -9.95 -9.08
C GLN A 67 -2.41 -9.99 -9.79
N ARG A 68 -3.49 -10.39 -9.11
CA ARG A 68 -4.83 -10.45 -9.73
C ARG A 68 -5.34 -9.07 -10.17
N LEU A 69 -4.87 -8.01 -9.53
CA LEU A 69 -5.30 -6.64 -9.80
C LEU A 69 -4.55 -6.03 -10.98
N TYR A 70 -3.45 -6.62 -11.45
CA TYR A 70 -2.69 -6.10 -12.59
C TYR A 70 -3.47 -6.15 -13.90
N ASP A 71 -4.31 -7.17 -14.08
CA ASP A 71 -5.18 -7.31 -15.25
C ASP A 71 -6.53 -6.60 -15.08
N SER A 72 -6.75 -5.93 -13.95
CA SER A 72 -8.00 -5.23 -13.65
C SER A 72 -7.97 -3.79 -14.14
N SER A 73 -9.05 -3.37 -14.80
CA SER A 73 -9.25 -1.97 -15.20
C SER A 73 -10.16 -1.25 -14.20
N PHE A 74 -9.66 -0.15 -13.63
CA PHE A 74 -10.41 0.67 -12.69
C PHE A 74 -10.85 1.98 -13.34
N CYS A 75 -12.04 2.46 -12.96
CA CYS A 75 -12.48 3.79 -13.35
C CYS A 75 -11.64 4.83 -12.62
N THR A 76 -10.89 5.62 -13.37
CA THR A 76 -10.02 6.67 -12.85
C THR A 76 -10.04 7.88 -13.79
N THR A 77 -9.60 9.04 -13.30
CA THR A 77 -9.60 10.28 -14.09
C THR A 77 -8.20 10.64 -14.54
N LYS A 78 -8.06 11.15 -15.77
CA LYS A 78 -6.76 11.63 -16.29
C LYS A 78 -6.13 12.69 -15.36
N LYS A 79 -6.97 13.53 -14.75
CA LYS A 79 -6.58 14.53 -13.75
C LYS A 79 -5.87 13.92 -12.54
N TYR A 80 -6.26 12.71 -12.12
CA TYR A 80 -5.61 12.00 -11.01
C TYR A 80 -4.17 11.60 -11.35
N PHE A 81 -3.90 11.24 -12.61
CA PHE A 81 -2.55 10.90 -13.06
C PHE A 81 -1.64 12.12 -13.24
N GLU A 82 -2.21 13.29 -13.51
CA GLU A 82 -1.48 14.55 -13.67
C GLU A 82 -1.18 15.26 -12.34
N ALA A 83 -1.95 14.97 -11.28
CA ALA A 83 -1.72 15.55 -9.96
C ALA A 83 -0.49 14.93 -9.27
N ASP A 84 0.37 15.79 -8.73
CA ASP A 84 1.32 15.43 -7.68
C ASP A 84 0.59 15.37 -6.35
N ILE A 85 -0.04 14.23 -6.09
CA ILE A 85 -0.69 13.95 -4.81
C ILE A 85 0.43 13.75 -3.78
N ILE A 86 0.62 14.75 -2.91
CA ILE A 86 1.65 14.78 -1.86
C ILE A 86 0.99 15.33 -0.59
N SER A 87 0.19 14.52 0.10
CA SER A 87 -0.14 14.76 1.51
C SER A 87 0.13 13.47 2.29
N PRO A 88 1.27 13.35 2.99
CA PRO A 88 1.72 12.09 3.58
C PRO A 88 0.78 11.51 4.66
N LEU A 89 0.01 12.36 5.34
CA LEU A 89 -0.87 11.93 6.44
C LEU A 89 -2.20 11.38 5.96
N GLU A 90 -2.79 11.97 4.91
CA GLU A 90 -4.07 11.53 4.34
C GLU A 90 -3.92 10.26 3.49
N ILE A 91 -2.72 9.99 2.95
CA ILE A 91 -2.45 8.81 2.10
C ILE A 91 -2.50 7.50 2.90
N TYR A 92 -2.27 7.52 4.22
CA TYR A 92 -2.29 6.31 5.04
C TYR A 92 -3.65 6.03 5.70
N ASP A 93 -4.66 6.88 5.49
CA ASP A 93 -6.00 6.65 6.00
C ASP A 93 -6.78 5.65 5.16
N ALA A 94 -7.70 4.94 5.81
CA ALA A 94 -8.60 4.03 5.12
C ALA A 94 -9.61 4.82 4.26
N LYS A 95 -9.81 4.34 3.03
CA LYS A 95 -10.75 4.92 2.07
C LYS A 95 -12.14 4.29 2.20
N ILE A 96 -13.19 5.11 2.21
CA ILE A 96 -14.56 4.62 2.08
C ILE A 96 -14.81 4.26 0.63
N ALA A 97 -14.86 2.96 0.33
CA ALA A 97 -15.16 2.46 -1.01
C ALA A 97 -16.66 2.61 -1.36
N LYS A 98 -17.54 2.51 -0.35
CA LYS A 98 -18.99 2.62 -0.52
C LYS A 98 -19.65 3.08 0.79
N GLU A 99 -20.47 4.12 0.69
CA GLU A 99 -21.28 4.61 1.81
C GLU A 99 -22.42 3.64 2.19
N GLY A 100 -22.74 3.57 3.47
CA GLY A 100 -23.84 2.74 4.00
C GLY A 100 -24.04 2.89 5.51
N SER A 101 -25.20 2.46 6.01
CA SER A 101 -25.58 2.61 7.43
C SER A 101 -25.84 1.31 8.19
N ASP A 102 -26.03 0.19 7.48
CA ASP A 102 -26.53 -1.05 8.09
C ASP A 102 -25.40 -1.94 8.62
N VAL A 103 -24.29 -2.03 7.88
CA VAL A 103 -23.13 -2.88 8.18
C VAL A 103 -21.85 -2.18 7.72
N THR A 104 -20.80 -2.30 8.52
CA THR A 104 -19.44 -1.90 8.13
C THR A 104 -18.68 -3.11 7.60
N ILE A 105 -18.17 -2.99 6.37
CA ILE A 105 -17.30 -4.00 5.74
C ILE A 105 -15.91 -3.39 5.62
N VAL A 106 -14.92 -4.08 6.18
CA VAL A 106 -13.51 -3.70 6.08
C VAL A 106 -12.78 -4.76 5.26
N ALA A 107 -12.15 -4.33 4.18
CA ALA A 107 -11.37 -5.17 3.29
C ALA A 107 -10.10 -4.42 2.85
N TYR A 108 -9.11 -5.17 2.40
CA TYR A 108 -7.89 -4.66 1.79
C TYR A 108 -7.49 -5.59 0.64
N SER A 109 -6.73 -5.06 -0.33
CA SER A 109 -6.35 -5.81 -1.53
C SER A 109 -7.57 -6.46 -2.22
N CYS A 110 -7.46 -7.70 -2.73
CA CYS A 110 -8.53 -8.37 -3.49
C CYS A 110 -9.46 -9.29 -2.65
N THR A 111 -9.69 -8.96 -1.37
CA THR A 111 -10.48 -9.80 -0.44
C THR A 111 -11.98 -9.67 -0.65
#